data_AF-A0A0M2PU19-F1
#
_entry.id   AF-A0A0M2PU19-F1
#
_cell.length_a   1.000
_cell.length_b   1.000
_cell.length_c   1.000
_cell.angle_alpha   90.00
_cell.angle_beta   90.00
_cell.angle_gamma   90.00
#
_symmetry.space_group_name_H-M   'P 1'
#
loop_
_entity.id
_entity.type
_entity.pdbx_description
1 polymer ?
#
loop_
_entity_poly.entity_id
_entity_poly.type
_entity_poly.pdbx_seq_one_letter_code
_entity_poly.pdbx_strand_id
1 'polypeptide(L)' 'MDTKFVLVILTAIFTLTTLFFGTRNGYYDSDDYHGNGSAH' A
#
# COMPACT_ATOMS: atom_id res chain seq x y z
N MET A 1 -15.54 23.15 2.77
CA MET A 1 -15.95 21.76 2.46
C MET A 1 -16.23 21.06 3.76
N ASP A 2 -17.27 20.24 3.81
CA ASP A 2 -17.61 19.44 4.99
C ASP A 2 -16.57 18.32 5.22
N THR A 3 -16.17 18.10 6.46
CA THR A 3 -15.12 17.13 6.83
C THR A 3 -15.52 15.70 6.48
N LYS A 4 -16.80 15.33 6.62
CA LYS A 4 -17.26 13.97 6.29
C LYS A 4 -17.11 13.74 4.79
N PHE A 5 -17.43 14.74 3.98
CA PHE A 5 -17.26 14.67 2.54
C PHE A 5 -15.79 14.51 2.13
N VAL A 6 -14.87 15.25 2.76
CA VAL A 6 -13.42 15.11 2.53
C VAL A 6 -12.94 13.69 2.87
N LEU A 7 -13.39 13.13 3.99
CA LEU A 7 -13.01 11.78 4.42
C LEU A 7 -13.47 10.71 3.43
N VAL A 8 -14.67 10.81 2.86
CA VAL A 8 -15.16 9.86 1.85
C VAL A 8 -14.27 9.85 0.62
N ILE A 9 -13.89 11.03 0.12
CA ILE A 9 -13.01 11.16 -1.06
C ILE A 9 -11.63 10.56 -0.76
N LEU A 10 -11.02 10.94 0.37
CA LEU A 10 -9.70 10.44 0.74
C LEU A 10 -9.70 8.93 0.95
N THR A 11 -10.77 8.37 1.53
CA THR A 11 -10.90 6.92 1.72
C THR A 11 -10.92 6.17 0.38
N ALA A 12 -11.65 6.68 -0.62
CA ALA A 12 -11.69 6.08 -1.94
C ALA A 12 -10.30 6.11 -2.62
N ILE A 13 -9.63 7.27 -2.58
CA ILE A 13 -8.28 7.42 -3.14
C ILE A 13 -7.29 6.50 -2.41
N PHE A 14 -7.31 6.49 -1.07
CA PHE A 14 -6.43 5.65 -0.26
C PHE A 14 -6.64 4.16 -0.56
N THR A 15 -7.88 3.71 -0.71
CA THR A 15 -8.18 2.30 -0.99
C THR A 15 -7.62 1.87 -2.34
N LEU A 16 -7.90 2.66 -3.40
CA LEU A 16 -7.43 2.33 -4.76
C LEU A 16 -5.91 2.38 -4.86
N THR A 17 -5.28 3.38 -4.24
CA THR A 17 -3.81 3.51 -4.23
C THR A 17 -3.15 2.40 -3.44
N THR A 18 -3.72 1.99 -2.30
CA THR A 18 -3.21 0.84 -1.51
C THR A 18 -3.23 -0.44 -2.32
N LEU A 19 -4.33 -0.73 -3.02
CA LEU A 19 -4.42 -1.90 -3.90
C LEU A 19 -3.40 -1.82 -5.03
N PHE A 20 -3.24 -0.65 -5.67
CA PHE A 20 -2.27 -0.47 -6.74
C PHE A 20 -0.83 -0.69 -6.26
N PHE A 21 -0.39 0.01 -5.20
CA PHE A 21 0.98 -0.10 -4.70
C PHE A 21 1.27 -1.46 -4.07
N GLY A 22 0.26 -2.14 -3.52
CA GLY A 22 0.40 -3.52 -3.04
C GLY A 22 0.82 -4.51 -4.13
N THR A 23 0.53 -4.22 -5.40
CA THR A 23 0.98 -5.04 -6.55
C THR A 23 2.34 -4.65 -7.11
N ARG A 24 2.94 -3.55 -6.63
CA ARG A 24 4.17 -2.95 -7.18
C ARG A 24 5.36 -3.14 -6.24
N ASN A 25 5.58 -4.36 -5.78
CA ASN A 25 6.77 -4.74 -5.04
C ASN A 25 7.89 -5.24 -5.99
N GLY A 26 9.12 -5.34 -5.50
CA GLY A 26 10.22 -5.87 -6.30
C GLY A 26 11.34 -6.49 -5.48
N TYR A 27 11.79 -5.81 -4.42
CA TYR A 27 12.91 -6.31 -3.62
C TYR A 27 12.58 -7.63 -2.91
N TYR A 28 11.44 -7.72 -2.23
CA TYR A 28 11.08 -8.94 -1.48
C TYR A 28 10.81 -10.17 -2.35
N ASP A 29 10.58 -9.99 -3.65
CA ASP A 29 10.37 -11.07 -4.63
C ASP A 29 11.62 -11.30 -5.50
N SER A 30 12.73 -10.61 -5.20
CA SER A 30 13.99 -10.74 -5.94
C SER A 30 14.92 -11.76 -5.32
N ASP A 31 15.86 -12.27 -6.12
CA ASP A 31 16.91 -13.20 -5.66
C ASP A 31 17.84 -12.58 -4.60
N ASP A 32 17.89 -11.26 -4.51
CA ASP A 32 18.69 -10.53 -3.51
C ASP A 32 18.05 -10.57 -2.11
N TYR A 33 16.79 -10.99 -2.00
CA TYR A 33 16.10 -11.10 -0.72
C TYR A 33 16.25 -12.48 -0.08
N HIS A 34 16.99 -12.50 1.03
CA HIS A 34 17.33 -13.74 1.74
C HIS A 34 16.52 -13.96 3.04
N GLY A 35 15.58 -13.06 3.34
CA GLY A 35 14.76 -13.10 4.55
C GLY A 35 13.40 -13.77 4.34
N ASN A 36 12.60 -13.82 5.40
CA ASN A 36 11.22 -14.34 5.37
C ASN A 36 10.15 -13.25 5.53
N GLY A 37 10.54 -11.97 5.45
CA GLY A 37 9.64 -10.83 5.64
C GLY A 37 9.55 -10.30 7.07
N SER A 38 10.27 -10.89 8.04
CA SER A 38 10.23 -10.46 9.45
C SER A 38 11.63 -10.21 10.03
N ALA A 39 11.71 -9.35 11.04
CA ALA A 39 12.90 -9.26 11.89
C ALA A 39 12.95 -10.48 12.83
N HIS A 40 14.11 -11.13 12.90
CA HIS A 40 14.46 -12.16 13.88
C HIS A 40 15.47 -11.61 14.88
#